data_AF-A0A1G0M6B8-F1
#
_entry.id   AF-A0A1G0M6B8-F1
#
_cell.length_a   1.000
_cell.length_b   1.000
_cell.length_c   1.000
_cell.angle_alpha   90.00
_cell.angle_beta   90.00
_cell.angle_gamma   90.00
#
_symmetry.space_group_name_H-M   'P 1'
#
loop_
_entity.id
_entity.type
_entity.pdbx_description
1 polymer ?
#
loop_
_entity_poly.entity_id
_entity_poly.type
_entity_poly.pdbx_seq_one_letter_code
_entity_poly.pdbx_strand_id
1 'polypeptide(L)'
;MRFSASSCRRCADICPHRAVSLDGILSINPNHCTGCLLCTAECPVGALEQSKDFSVCLAQVSRVPEPILGCIRSSDSSHATLACLGGLSEEHLVALCHSGSGKLTLNLTACSDCPNGTMIPQLQHRLDVLAEAGLSGGSGHVVVVESAEGLRFRDETVNRRSFFKSLRNSLFLSAAVVLSSTSESSERRTAYGGKRLPVRRELLSGARKSMSQEQAARVERRFDSCISFDENCTGCQGCVAICPTGALQTGLSDKAPTFDQTLCTGCRLCGDFCLDGALRISAGETRDGAD
;
A
#
# COMPACT_ATOMS: atom_id res chain seq x y z
N MET A 1 15.74 -0.09 -10.73
CA MET A 1 16.03 -0.68 -12.04
C MET A 1 15.02 -1.81 -12.29
N ARG A 2 14.40 -1.86 -13.47
CA ARG A 2 13.47 -2.94 -13.82
C ARG A 2 14.27 -4.13 -14.36
N PHE A 3 13.93 -5.35 -13.95
CA PHE A 3 14.48 -6.56 -14.56
C PHE A 3 13.96 -6.71 -16.00
N SER A 4 14.87 -6.81 -16.97
CA SER A 4 14.54 -6.77 -18.40
C SER A 4 13.62 -7.90 -18.83
N ALA A 5 13.76 -9.10 -18.26
CA ALA A 5 12.89 -10.23 -18.56
C ALA A 5 11.59 -10.26 -17.72
N SER A 6 11.33 -9.23 -16.89
CA SER A 6 10.08 -9.20 -16.13
C SER A 6 8.88 -8.97 -17.04
N SER A 7 7.87 -9.82 -16.88
CA SER A 7 6.62 -9.79 -17.64
C SER A 7 5.61 -8.74 -17.13
N CYS A 8 5.85 -8.14 -15.96
CA CYS A 8 4.86 -7.31 -15.26
C CYS A 8 4.56 -5.98 -15.99
N ARG A 9 3.35 -5.80 -16.52
CA ARG A 9 2.94 -4.56 -17.22
C ARG A 9 1.92 -3.69 -16.48
N ARG A 10 1.55 -4.08 -15.26
CA ARG A 10 0.55 -3.47 -14.38
C ARG A 10 0.47 -1.93 -14.44
N CYS A 11 1.58 -1.23 -14.25
CA CYS A 11 1.58 0.24 -14.23
C CYS A 11 1.32 0.89 -15.61
N ALA A 12 1.71 0.23 -16.70
CA ALA A 12 1.40 0.66 -18.06
C ALA A 12 -0.06 0.34 -18.42
N ASP A 13 -0.52 -0.87 -18.08
CA ASP A 13 -1.86 -1.34 -18.42
C ASP A 13 -2.95 -0.56 -17.68
N ILE A 14 -2.70 -0.16 -16.43
CA ILE A 14 -3.64 0.62 -15.62
C ILE A 14 -3.68 2.11 -16.00
N CYS A 15 -2.73 2.60 -16.82
CA CYS A 15 -2.60 4.04 -17.10
C CYS A 15 -3.59 4.50 -18.17
N PRO A 16 -4.67 5.23 -17.83
CA PRO A 16 -5.70 5.63 -18.80
C PRO A 16 -5.17 6.63 -19.84
N HIS A 17 -4.10 7.35 -19.52
CA HIS A 17 -3.50 8.36 -20.40
C HIS A 17 -2.30 7.85 -21.18
N ARG A 18 -1.96 6.55 -21.08
CA ARG A 18 -0.80 5.93 -21.75
C ARG A 18 0.50 6.72 -21.50
N ALA A 19 0.66 7.21 -20.27
CA ALA A 19 1.80 8.01 -19.86
C ALA A 19 3.00 7.15 -19.43
N VAL A 20 2.79 5.88 -19.09
CA VAL A 20 3.83 4.97 -18.60
C VAL A 20 4.37 4.13 -19.76
N SER A 21 5.68 4.17 -20.00
CA SER A 21 6.38 3.27 -20.92
C SER A 21 7.32 2.33 -20.18
N LEU A 22 7.44 1.10 -20.71
CA LEU A 22 8.30 0.03 -20.20
C LEU A 22 9.36 -0.40 -21.21
N ASP A 23 9.55 0.35 -22.30
CA ASP A 23 10.55 0.06 -23.32
C ASP A 23 11.96 0.40 -22.80
N GLY A 24 12.69 -0.62 -22.34
CA GLY A 24 13.98 -0.46 -21.68
C GLY A 24 13.83 -0.02 -20.23
N ILE A 25 13.79 1.29 -19.99
CA ILE A 25 13.68 1.87 -18.64
C ILE A 25 12.25 2.35 -18.42
N LEU A 26 11.71 2.10 -17.22
CA LEU A 26 10.43 2.66 -16.81
C LEU A 26 10.49 4.19 -16.91
N SER A 27 9.61 4.78 -17.71
CA SER A 27 9.52 6.23 -17.90
C SER A 27 8.07 6.71 -17.86
N ILE A 28 7.88 7.97 -17.46
CA ILE A 28 6.58 8.63 -17.40
C ILE A 28 6.65 9.86 -18.32
N ASN A 29 5.78 9.91 -19.32
CA ASN A 29 5.63 11.08 -20.18
C ASN A 29 4.89 12.20 -19.42
N PRO A 30 5.55 13.33 -19.11
CA PRO A 30 4.94 14.40 -18.33
C PRO A 30 3.79 15.11 -19.05
N ASN A 31 3.75 15.07 -20.39
CA ASN A 31 2.68 15.70 -21.18
C ASN A 31 1.39 14.88 -21.18
N HIS A 32 1.48 13.58 -20.87
CA HIS A 32 0.32 12.69 -20.78
C HIS A 32 -0.07 12.36 -19.34
N CYS A 33 0.86 12.50 -18.38
CA CYS A 33 0.60 12.16 -16.99
C CYS A 33 -0.24 13.25 -16.31
N THR A 34 -1.40 12.86 -15.80
CA THR A 34 -2.32 13.73 -15.05
C THR A 34 -2.09 13.72 -13.54
N GLY A 35 -1.23 12.82 -13.05
CA GLY A 35 -1.01 12.63 -11.62
C GLY A 35 -2.15 11.92 -10.90
N CYS A 36 -2.90 11.04 -11.58
CA CYS A 36 -3.98 10.24 -10.99
C CYS A 36 -3.48 9.12 -10.05
N LEU A 37 -2.19 8.78 -10.12
CA LEU A 37 -1.48 7.83 -9.23
C LEU A 37 -1.98 6.37 -9.26
N LEU A 38 -2.80 5.98 -10.23
CA LEU A 38 -3.21 4.58 -10.40
C LEU A 38 -2.02 3.62 -10.53
N CYS A 39 -0.99 4.04 -11.28
CA CYS A 39 0.23 3.26 -11.48
C CYS A 39 1.03 3.04 -10.18
N THR A 40 1.00 4.01 -9.27
CA THR A 40 1.59 3.89 -7.92
C THR A 40 0.83 2.88 -7.07
N ALA A 41 -0.51 2.97 -7.08
CA ALA A 41 -1.35 2.06 -6.31
C ALA A 41 -1.24 0.61 -6.77
N GLU A 42 -1.06 0.39 -8.08
CA GLU A 42 -1.00 -0.93 -8.71
C GLU A 42 0.40 -1.58 -8.67
N CYS A 43 1.45 -0.82 -8.31
CA CYS A 43 2.82 -1.33 -8.34
C CYS A 43 3.14 -2.21 -7.12
N PRO A 44 3.31 -3.54 -7.27
CA PRO A 44 3.50 -4.43 -6.13
C PRO A 44 4.78 -4.12 -5.32
N VAL A 45 5.83 -3.71 -6.04
CA VAL A 45 7.17 -3.47 -5.48
C VAL A 45 7.39 -2.01 -5.06
N GLY A 46 6.41 -1.12 -5.24
CA GLY A 46 6.58 0.30 -4.94
C GLY A 46 7.65 1.00 -5.80
N ALA A 47 7.83 0.58 -7.06
CA ALA A 47 8.76 1.23 -7.99
C ALA A 47 8.31 2.64 -8.41
N LEU A 48 7.02 2.93 -8.22
CA LEU A 48 6.40 4.23 -8.37
C LEU A 48 5.83 4.63 -7.02
N GLU A 49 5.98 5.90 -6.66
CA GLU A 49 5.62 6.40 -5.34
C GLU A 49 4.77 7.64 -5.43
N GLN A 50 4.01 7.91 -4.36
CA GLN A 50 3.28 9.15 -4.21
C GLN A 50 4.21 10.22 -3.66
N SER A 51 4.00 11.46 -4.05
CA SER A 51 4.77 12.60 -3.53
C SER A 51 4.42 12.99 -2.09
N LYS A 52 3.22 12.64 -1.61
CA LYS A 52 2.79 12.89 -0.23
C LYS A 52 2.97 11.65 0.63
N ASP A 53 3.48 11.85 1.84
CA ASP A 53 3.62 10.78 2.83
C ASP A 53 2.23 10.36 3.36
N PHE A 54 1.85 9.13 3.01
CA PHE A 54 0.59 8.54 3.45
C PHE A 54 0.52 8.40 4.97
N SER A 55 1.65 8.23 5.67
CA SER A 55 1.70 8.09 7.12
C SER A 55 1.19 9.34 7.82
N VAL A 56 1.49 10.53 7.27
CA VAL A 56 0.98 11.81 7.76
C VAL A 56 -0.53 11.90 7.56
N CYS A 57 -1.00 11.51 6.37
CA CYS A 57 -2.43 11.45 6.05
C CYS A 57 -3.17 10.52 7.01
N LEU A 58 -2.65 9.32 7.25
CA LEU A 58 -3.23 8.34 8.15
C LEU A 58 -3.30 8.89 9.59
N ALA A 59 -2.23 9.53 10.07
CA ALA A 59 -2.20 10.14 11.39
C ALA A 59 -3.20 11.29 11.55
N GLN A 60 -3.48 12.06 10.50
CA GLN A 60 -4.52 13.11 10.51
C GLN A 60 -5.92 12.50 10.56
N VAL A 61 -6.19 11.51 9.70
CA VAL A 61 -7.48 10.80 9.63
C VAL A 61 -7.81 10.12 10.96
N SER A 62 -6.85 9.43 11.58
CA SER A 62 -7.06 8.72 12.86
C SER A 62 -7.40 9.61 14.06
N ARG A 63 -7.22 10.93 13.94
CA ARG A 63 -7.50 11.89 15.03
C ARG A 63 -8.91 12.47 14.97
N VAL A 64 -9.64 12.23 13.89
CA VAL A 64 -10.98 12.75 13.66
C VAL A 64 -11.97 11.58 13.72
N PRO A 65 -13.09 11.68 14.46
CA PRO A 65 -14.06 10.58 14.59
C PRO A 65 -14.76 10.18 13.28
N GLU A 66 -15.18 11.16 12.48
CA GLU A 66 -15.73 10.96 11.12
C GLU A 66 -14.85 11.70 10.10
N PRO A 67 -13.67 11.16 9.77
CA PRO A 67 -12.69 11.85 8.93
C PRO A 67 -13.18 11.97 7.49
N ILE A 68 -12.69 13.02 6.81
CA ILE A 68 -12.90 13.26 5.39
C ILE A 68 -11.53 13.31 4.74
N LEU A 69 -11.26 12.38 3.84
CA LEU A 69 -10.03 12.30 3.07
C LEU A 69 -10.32 12.75 1.63
N GLY A 70 -9.61 13.78 1.18
CA GLY A 70 -9.74 14.30 -0.18
C GLY A 70 -8.42 14.29 -0.95
N CYS A 71 -8.44 14.93 -2.11
CA CYS A 71 -7.23 15.24 -2.86
C CYS A 71 -6.83 16.72 -2.69
N ILE A 72 -5.75 17.15 -3.34
CA ILE A 72 -5.31 18.56 -3.31
C ILE A 72 -6.37 19.54 -3.83
N ARG A 73 -7.30 19.11 -4.69
CA ARG A 73 -8.37 19.96 -5.24
C ARG A 73 -9.58 20.11 -4.30
N SER A 74 -9.60 19.38 -3.18
CA SER A 74 -10.68 19.41 -2.20
C SER A 74 -10.15 19.68 -0.78
N SER A 75 -9.01 20.37 -0.66
CA SER A 75 -8.33 20.66 0.61
C SER A 75 -9.21 21.40 1.61
N ASP A 76 -10.03 22.32 1.12
CA ASP A 76 -10.83 23.21 1.96
C ASP A 76 -12.04 22.51 2.60
N SER A 77 -12.31 21.28 2.18
CA SER A 77 -13.40 20.43 2.66
C SER A 77 -12.93 19.03 3.05
N SER A 78 -11.67 18.89 3.46
CA SER A 78 -11.07 17.62 3.87
C SER A 78 -10.18 17.79 5.10
N HIS A 79 -10.21 16.81 6.00
CA HIS A 79 -9.36 16.77 7.20
C HIS A 79 -7.91 16.36 6.87
N ALA A 80 -7.74 15.56 5.81
CA ALA A 80 -6.46 15.15 5.27
C ALA A 80 -6.53 15.09 3.74
N THR A 81 -5.38 15.22 3.07
CA THR A 81 -5.33 15.20 1.59
C THR A 81 -4.17 14.42 1.02
N LEU A 82 -4.45 13.64 -0.03
CA LEU A 82 -3.44 13.08 -0.94
C LEU A 82 -3.29 13.95 -2.19
N ALA A 83 -2.33 13.62 -3.05
CA ALA A 83 -2.23 14.25 -4.37
C ALA A 83 -3.41 13.85 -5.27
N CYS A 84 -3.76 12.56 -5.28
CA CYS A 84 -4.99 12.04 -5.88
C CYS A 84 -5.45 10.80 -5.10
N LEU A 85 -6.77 10.61 -4.96
CA LEU A 85 -7.34 9.42 -4.32
C LEU A 85 -7.12 8.15 -5.15
N GLY A 86 -6.82 8.26 -6.45
CA GLY A 86 -6.46 7.11 -7.30
C GLY A 86 -5.17 6.40 -6.87
N GLY A 87 -4.35 7.06 -6.06
CA GLY A 87 -3.17 6.47 -5.44
C GLY A 87 -3.47 5.54 -4.26
N LEU A 88 -4.71 5.49 -3.76
CA LEU A 88 -5.10 4.56 -2.70
C LEU A 88 -5.10 3.13 -3.24
N SER A 89 -4.10 2.35 -2.82
CA SER A 89 -4.09 0.89 -3.01
C SER A 89 -4.99 0.23 -1.98
N GLU A 90 -5.27 -1.05 -2.17
CA GLU A 90 -6.06 -1.85 -1.23
C GLU A 90 -5.43 -1.90 0.16
N GLU A 91 -4.10 -1.99 0.27
CA GLU A 91 -3.41 -1.96 1.56
C GLU A 91 -3.60 -0.63 2.30
N HIS A 92 -3.60 0.50 1.56
CA HIS A 92 -3.90 1.81 2.13
C HIS A 92 -5.34 1.88 2.63
N LEU A 93 -6.29 1.38 1.87
CA LEU A 93 -7.71 1.33 2.25
C LEU A 93 -7.94 0.45 3.48
N VAL A 94 -7.31 -0.73 3.53
CA VAL A 94 -7.34 -1.60 4.72
C VAL A 94 -6.77 -0.87 5.94
N ALA A 95 -5.63 -0.20 5.80
CA ALA A 95 -5.06 0.59 6.90
C ALA A 95 -6.01 1.68 7.37
N LEU A 96 -6.66 2.41 6.46
CA LEU A 96 -7.64 3.45 6.77
C LEU A 96 -8.88 2.90 7.49
N CYS A 97 -9.44 1.78 7.04
CA CYS A 97 -10.59 1.13 7.66
C CYS A 97 -10.33 0.70 9.12
N HIS A 98 -9.05 0.50 9.48
CA HIS A 98 -8.65 -0.02 10.79
C HIS A 98 -7.88 1.01 11.64
N SER A 99 -7.68 2.24 11.15
CA SER A 99 -6.94 3.28 11.88
C SER A 99 -7.82 4.24 12.67
N GLY A 100 -9.15 4.20 12.48
CA GLY A 100 -10.11 5.13 13.08
C GLY A 100 -11.29 4.42 13.76
N SER A 101 -12.10 5.19 14.50
CA SER A 101 -13.22 4.68 15.29
C SER A 101 -14.59 4.93 14.66
N GLY A 102 -14.63 5.44 13.42
CA GLY A 102 -15.87 5.85 12.77
C GLY A 102 -15.78 5.92 11.25
N LYS A 103 -16.86 6.42 10.63
CA LYS A 103 -17.05 6.47 9.18
C LYS A 103 -16.01 7.37 8.50
N LEU A 104 -15.20 6.80 7.62
CA LEU A 104 -14.28 7.54 6.76
C LEU A 104 -15.00 7.94 5.47
N THR A 105 -14.97 9.23 5.13
CA THR A 105 -15.50 9.73 3.87
C THR A 105 -14.36 10.00 2.87
N LEU A 106 -14.44 9.44 1.68
CA LEU A 106 -13.62 9.83 0.53
C LEU A 106 -14.35 10.95 -0.23
N ASN A 107 -13.73 12.13 -0.27
CA ASN A 107 -14.28 13.33 -0.89
C ASN A 107 -13.92 13.37 -2.38
N LEU A 108 -14.88 13.00 -3.22
CA LEU A 108 -14.80 12.98 -4.68
C LEU A 108 -15.52 14.18 -5.31
N THR A 109 -15.97 15.16 -4.53
CA THR A 109 -16.77 16.30 -5.01
C THR A 109 -16.10 17.13 -6.10
N ALA A 110 -14.77 17.12 -6.16
CA ALA A 110 -14.01 17.81 -7.21
C ALA A 110 -13.73 16.94 -8.44
N CYS A 111 -14.22 15.70 -8.52
CA CYS A 111 -13.78 14.72 -9.52
C CYS A 111 -14.57 14.76 -10.85
N SER A 112 -15.80 15.29 -10.88
CA SER A 112 -16.66 15.34 -12.08
C SER A 112 -15.92 15.93 -13.29
N ASP A 113 -15.24 17.05 -13.09
CA ASP A 113 -14.52 17.80 -14.12
C ASP A 113 -13.00 17.72 -13.94
N CYS A 114 -12.52 16.72 -13.20
CA CYS A 114 -11.11 16.52 -12.94
C CYS A 114 -10.45 15.70 -14.07
N PRO A 115 -9.26 16.08 -14.57
CA PRO A 115 -8.47 15.22 -15.46
C PRO A 115 -8.16 13.84 -14.88
N ASN A 116 -8.15 13.73 -13.54
CA ASN A 116 -7.95 12.48 -12.82
C ASN A 116 -9.25 11.69 -12.58
N GLY A 117 -10.42 12.17 -13.02
CA GLY A 117 -11.72 11.52 -12.78
C GLY A 117 -11.80 10.09 -13.32
N THR A 118 -10.97 9.74 -14.30
CA THR A 118 -10.81 8.36 -14.82
C THR A 118 -10.32 7.35 -13.77
N MET A 119 -9.84 7.81 -12.61
CA MET A 119 -9.46 6.95 -11.48
C MET A 119 -10.66 6.38 -10.71
N ILE A 120 -11.83 7.01 -10.80
CA ILE A 120 -13.01 6.65 -9.98
C ILE A 120 -13.38 5.17 -10.12
N PRO A 121 -13.50 4.59 -11.35
CA PRO A 121 -13.88 3.19 -11.48
C PRO A 121 -12.90 2.22 -10.80
N GLN A 122 -11.60 2.54 -10.82
CA GLN A 122 -10.57 1.71 -10.19
C GLN A 122 -10.58 1.85 -8.66
N LEU A 123 -10.83 3.05 -8.13
CA LEU A 123 -11.02 3.25 -6.70
C LEU A 123 -12.26 2.50 -6.20
N GLN A 124 -13.38 2.60 -6.92
CA GLN A 124 -14.61 1.89 -6.59
C GLN A 124 -14.41 0.38 -6.61
N HIS A 125 -13.76 -0.15 -7.66
CA HIS A 125 -13.45 -1.58 -7.74
C HIS A 125 -12.66 -2.09 -6.53
N ARG A 126 -11.66 -1.33 -6.05
CA ARG A 126 -10.89 -1.70 -4.85
C ARG A 126 -11.76 -1.68 -3.59
N LEU A 127 -12.67 -0.72 -3.45
CA LEU A 127 -13.61 -0.67 -2.33
C LEU A 127 -14.56 -1.88 -2.35
N ASP A 128 -15.09 -2.23 -3.53
CA ASP A 128 -15.98 -3.38 -3.70
C ASP A 128 -15.27 -4.69 -3.34
N VAL A 129 -14.05 -4.89 -3.86
CA VAL A 129 -13.23 -6.07 -3.55
C VAL A 129 -12.95 -6.19 -2.05
N LEU A 130 -12.68 -5.07 -1.36
CA LEU A 130 -12.47 -5.08 0.09
C LEU A 130 -13.77 -5.33 0.86
N ALA A 131 -14.91 -4.87 0.35
CA ALA A 131 -16.21 -5.15 0.93
C ALA A 131 -16.59 -6.63 0.80
N GLU A 132 -16.41 -7.22 -0.38
CA GLU A 132 -16.61 -8.65 -0.63
C GLU A 132 -15.68 -9.53 0.22
N ALA A 133 -14.43 -9.10 0.41
CA ALA A 133 -13.48 -9.77 1.29
C ALA A 133 -13.78 -9.59 2.79
N GLY A 134 -14.76 -8.75 3.16
CA GLY A 134 -15.10 -8.45 4.55
C GLY A 134 -13.98 -7.69 5.27
N LEU A 135 -13.21 -6.88 4.54
CA LEU A 135 -12.09 -6.06 5.01
C LEU A 135 -12.43 -4.56 5.09
N SER A 136 -13.65 -4.19 4.69
CA SER A 136 -14.21 -2.84 4.86
C SER A 136 -15.10 -2.69 6.11
N GLY A 137 -15.34 -3.79 6.84
CA GLY A 137 -16.32 -3.88 7.94
C GLY A 137 -15.76 -3.74 9.36
N GLY A 138 -14.66 -3.03 9.55
CA GLY A 138 -14.15 -2.67 10.90
C GLY A 138 -14.99 -1.57 11.57
N SER A 139 -14.43 -0.88 12.56
CA SER A 139 -15.06 0.27 13.24
C SER A 139 -15.38 1.47 12.33
N GLY A 140 -14.95 1.45 11.06
CA GLY A 140 -15.18 2.51 10.09
C GLY A 140 -15.61 1.98 8.72
N HIS A 141 -16.83 2.33 8.30
CA HIS A 141 -17.27 2.17 6.91
C HIS A 141 -16.65 3.28 6.04
N VAL A 142 -16.05 2.91 4.91
CA VAL A 142 -15.61 3.87 3.89
C VAL A 142 -16.81 4.25 3.03
N VAL A 143 -17.09 5.54 2.94
CA VAL A 143 -18.17 6.09 2.12
C VAL A 143 -17.58 7.05 1.11
N VAL A 144 -18.07 7.00 -0.12
CA VAL A 144 -17.70 7.91 -1.19
C VAL A 144 -18.75 9.01 -1.31
N VAL A 145 -18.32 10.27 -1.43
CA VAL A 145 -19.20 11.42 -1.67
C VAL A 145 -18.75 12.17 -2.91
N GLU A 146 -19.63 12.21 -3.91
CA GLU A 146 -19.36 12.82 -5.23
C GLU A 146 -19.98 14.21 -5.40
N SER A 147 -20.91 14.61 -4.53
CA SER A 147 -21.58 15.92 -4.61
C SER A 147 -21.38 16.72 -3.32
N ALA A 148 -21.25 18.05 -3.47
CA ALA A 148 -20.99 18.94 -2.33
C ALA A 148 -22.15 18.92 -1.31
N GLU A 149 -23.38 18.70 -1.77
CA GLU A 149 -24.59 18.61 -0.93
C GLU A 149 -24.54 17.38 0.00
N GLY A 150 -23.90 16.30 -0.45
CA GLY A 150 -23.70 15.09 0.35
C GLY A 150 -22.56 15.21 1.37
N LEU A 151 -21.71 16.24 1.26
CA LEU A 151 -20.51 16.37 2.07
C LEU A 151 -20.78 17.13 3.37
N ARG A 152 -20.66 16.45 4.51
CA ARG A 152 -20.80 17.06 5.83
C ARG A 152 -19.44 17.35 6.44
N PHE A 153 -18.75 18.37 5.92
CA PHE A 153 -17.51 18.83 6.53
C PHE A 153 -17.79 19.73 7.74
N ARG A 154 -17.15 19.43 8.86
CA ARG A 154 -17.09 20.30 10.03
C ARG A 154 -15.62 20.52 10.32
N ASP A 155 -15.20 21.77 10.34
CA ASP A 155 -13.87 22.11 10.82
C ASP A 155 -13.85 21.84 12.33
N GLU A 156 -13.57 20.60 12.70
CA GLU A 156 -13.11 20.29 14.04
C GLU A 156 -11.74 20.93 14.16
N THR A 157 -11.72 22.23 14.44
CA THR A 157 -10.55 22.85 15.05
C THR A 157 -10.32 22.06 16.33
N VAL A 158 -9.45 21.05 16.29
CA VAL A 158 -8.97 20.35 17.47
C VAL A 158 -8.51 21.46 18.39
N ASN A 159 -9.29 21.72 19.43
CA ASN A 159 -9.19 22.90 20.26
C ASN A 159 -7.71 23.06 20.64
N ARG A 160 -7.07 24.18 20.23
CA ARG A 160 -5.64 24.42 20.47
C ARG A 160 -5.26 24.24 21.95
N ARG A 161 -6.22 24.30 22.89
CA ARG A 161 -6.03 23.99 24.32
C ARG A 161 -6.05 22.50 24.69
N SER A 162 -6.79 21.65 23.97
CA SER A 162 -6.69 20.18 24.11
C SER A 162 -5.41 19.64 23.46
N PHE A 163 -4.88 20.38 22.48
CA PHE A 163 -3.57 20.11 21.87
C PHE A 163 -2.47 20.05 22.93
N PHE A 164 -2.40 20.99 23.88
CA PHE A 164 -1.39 20.98 24.95
C PHE A 164 -1.58 19.85 25.98
N LYS A 165 -2.81 19.39 26.22
CA LYS A 165 -3.09 18.30 27.17
C LYS A 165 -2.75 16.93 26.58
N SER A 166 -2.98 16.74 25.28
CA SER A 166 -2.56 15.55 24.52
C SER A 166 -1.05 15.56 24.23
N LEU A 167 -0.46 16.75 23.99
CA LEU A 167 0.97 16.91 23.76
C LEU A 167 1.81 16.41 24.95
N ARG A 168 1.32 16.53 26.18
CA ARG A 168 2.03 16.01 27.36
C ARG A 168 2.20 14.48 27.36
N ASN A 169 1.23 13.74 26.82
CA ASN A 169 1.34 12.28 26.62
C ASN A 169 2.00 11.94 25.28
N SER A 170 1.98 12.85 24.31
CA SER A 170 2.58 12.70 22.99
C SER A 170 4.07 13.09 22.94
N LEU A 171 4.62 13.77 23.95
CA LEU A 171 6.04 14.10 24.03
C LEU A 171 6.94 12.86 24.09
N PHE A 172 6.44 11.71 24.57
CA PHE A 172 7.16 10.44 24.49
C PHE A 172 7.15 9.79 23.10
N LEU A 173 6.16 10.08 22.25
CA LEU A 173 6.12 9.61 20.85
C LEU A 173 6.80 10.61 19.90
N SER A 174 6.71 11.90 20.21
CA SER A 174 7.22 12.98 19.36
C SER A 174 8.74 13.15 19.47
N ALA A 175 9.34 12.89 20.64
CA ALA A 175 10.79 12.87 20.76
C ALA A 175 11.42 11.75 19.90
N ALA A 176 10.76 10.59 19.76
CA ALA A 176 11.19 9.52 18.88
C ALA A 176 11.05 9.88 17.38
N VAL A 177 9.99 10.60 17.01
CA VAL A 177 9.74 11.02 15.62
C VAL A 177 10.61 12.21 15.20
N VAL A 178 10.87 13.18 16.08
CA VAL A 178 11.67 14.37 15.76
C VAL A 178 13.17 14.05 15.72
N LEU A 179 13.68 13.14 16.56
CA LEU A 179 15.05 12.61 16.42
C LEU A 179 15.23 11.79 15.12
N SER A 180 14.14 11.32 14.51
CA SER A 180 14.16 10.62 13.22
C SER A 180 14.02 11.56 12.02
N SER A 181 13.78 12.87 12.25
CA SER A 181 13.60 13.87 11.18
C SER A 181 14.91 14.53 10.75
N THR A 182 15.95 13.72 10.54
CA THR A 182 16.92 14.03 9.49
C THR A 182 16.41 13.36 8.23
N SER A 183 16.37 14.11 7.13
CA SER A 183 15.80 13.73 5.85
C SER A 183 16.28 12.38 5.31
N GLU A 184 15.53 11.32 5.57
CA GLU A 184 15.49 10.08 4.80
C GLU A 184 14.02 9.68 4.66
N SER A 185 13.59 9.34 3.44
CA SER A 185 12.25 8.78 3.21
C SER A 185 12.01 7.61 4.15
N SER A 186 10.79 7.48 4.69
CA SER A 186 10.37 6.42 5.61
C SER A 186 10.42 5.04 4.93
N GLU A 187 11.61 4.51 4.66
CA GLU A 187 11.85 3.22 4.05
C GLU A 187 12.66 2.37 5.03
N ARG A 188 12.03 1.34 5.61
CA ARG A 188 12.82 0.35 6.34
C ARG A 188 13.59 -0.48 5.34
N ARG A 189 14.91 -0.34 5.36
CA ARG A 189 15.82 -1.31 4.75
C ARG A 189 15.71 -2.60 5.56
N THR A 190 15.40 -3.71 4.91
CA THR A 190 15.42 -5.00 5.59
C THR A 190 16.86 -5.34 5.95
N ALA A 191 17.06 -6.03 7.08
CA ALA A 191 18.39 -6.44 7.54
C ALA A 191 19.18 -7.23 6.47
N TYR A 192 18.47 -7.90 5.56
CA TYR A 192 19.05 -8.65 4.46
C TYR A 192 19.31 -7.75 3.24
N GLY A 193 20.59 -7.53 2.90
CA GLY A 193 21.03 -7.03 1.59
C GLY A 193 20.59 -5.61 1.20
N GLY A 194 20.16 -4.77 2.14
CA GLY A 194 19.69 -3.40 1.84
C GLY A 194 18.42 -3.35 0.99
N LYS A 195 17.65 -4.44 0.98
CA LYS A 195 16.35 -4.54 0.28
C LYS A 195 15.31 -3.63 0.92
N ARG A 196 14.29 -3.24 0.16
CA ARG A 196 13.31 -2.24 0.57
C ARG A 196 11.91 -2.85 0.62
N LEU A 197 11.26 -2.70 1.75
CA LEU A 197 9.84 -3.02 1.89
C LEU A 197 8.99 -1.78 1.51
N PRO A 198 8.02 -1.89 0.60
CA PRO A 198 7.13 -0.77 0.30
C PRO A 198 6.31 -0.37 1.52
N VAL A 199 6.15 0.94 1.77
CA VAL A 199 5.38 1.50 2.89
C VAL A 199 3.98 0.88 3.02
N ARG A 200 3.29 0.66 1.88
CA ARG A 200 1.96 0.03 1.86
C ARG A 200 1.93 -1.38 2.47
N ARG A 201 3.03 -2.14 2.34
CA ARG A 201 3.16 -3.46 2.97
C ARG A 201 3.40 -3.34 4.47
N GLU A 202 4.18 -2.35 4.90
CA GLU A 202 4.35 -2.04 6.34
C GLU A 202 3.02 -1.64 6.99
N LEU A 203 2.23 -0.81 6.31
CA LEU A 203 0.90 -0.38 6.77
C LEU A 203 -0.04 -1.57 6.96
N LEU A 204 -0.06 -2.50 6.01
CA LEU A 204 -0.88 -3.71 6.11
C LEU A 204 -0.44 -4.57 7.30
N SER A 205 0.87 -4.81 7.45
CA SER A 205 1.42 -5.55 8.60
C SER A 205 1.15 -4.86 9.94
N GLY A 206 1.14 -3.52 9.95
CA GLY A 206 0.74 -2.73 11.11
C GLY A 206 -0.74 -2.89 11.45
N ALA A 207 -1.63 -2.76 10.46
CA ALA A 207 -3.07 -2.89 10.62
C ALA A 207 -3.48 -4.28 11.11
N ARG A 208 -2.80 -5.35 10.66
CA ARG A 208 -3.03 -6.74 11.12
C ARG A 208 -2.89 -6.92 12.62
N LYS A 209 -2.02 -6.15 13.30
CA LYS A 209 -1.76 -6.30 14.74
C LYS A 209 -2.95 -5.92 15.63
N SER A 210 -3.86 -5.10 15.10
CA SER A 210 -5.06 -4.64 15.81
C SER A 210 -6.34 -5.32 15.33
N MET A 211 -6.24 -6.28 14.40
CA MET A 211 -7.39 -7.00 13.83
C MET A 211 -7.78 -8.21 14.67
N SER A 212 -9.04 -8.64 14.55
CA SER A 212 -9.45 -9.95 15.04
C SER A 212 -8.75 -11.07 14.26
N GLN A 213 -8.70 -12.28 14.81
CA GLN A 213 -8.13 -13.45 14.12
C GLN A 213 -8.82 -13.71 12.77
N GLU A 214 -10.13 -13.54 12.70
CA GLU A 214 -10.89 -13.71 11.46
C GLU A 214 -10.52 -12.66 10.40
N GLN A 215 -10.36 -11.39 10.81
CA GLN A 215 -9.93 -10.32 9.92
C GLN A 215 -8.48 -10.53 9.45
N ALA A 216 -7.59 -10.97 10.32
CA ALA A 216 -6.22 -11.30 9.97
C ALA A 216 -6.16 -12.43 8.91
N ALA A 217 -6.96 -13.49 9.07
CA ALA A 217 -7.06 -14.56 8.07
C ALA A 217 -7.64 -14.09 6.72
N ARG A 218 -8.58 -13.13 6.73
CA ARG A 218 -9.08 -12.50 5.48
C ARG A 218 -7.97 -11.68 4.80
N VAL A 219 -7.16 -10.96 5.56
CA VAL A 219 -6.00 -10.22 5.03
C VAL A 219 -4.97 -11.19 4.44
N GLU A 220 -4.64 -12.27 5.14
CA GLU A 220 -3.70 -13.30 4.67
C GLU A 220 -4.15 -13.89 3.33
N ARG A 221 -5.40 -14.35 3.25
CA ARG A 221 -5.97 -14.89 2.01
C ARG A 221 -5.91 -13.92 0.84
N ARG A 222 -5.99 -12.60 1.10
CA ARG A 222 -6.09 -11.58 0.06
C ARG A 222 -4.75 -10.98 -0.36
N PHE A 223 -3.80 -10.84 0.56
CA PHE A 223 -2.57 -10.09 0.34
C PHE A 223 -1.30 -10.93 0.42
N ASP A 224 -1.38 -12.12 0.99
CA ASP A 224 -0.21 -12.96 1.18
C ASP A 224 -0.08 -13.98 0.04
N SER A 225 1.16 -14.30 -0.29
CA SER A 225 1.52 -15.31 -1.29
C SER A 225 2.29 -16.41 -0.61
N CYS A 226 2.13 -17.64 -1.07
CA CYS A 226 3.01 -18.75 -0.72
C CYS A 226 4.04 -18.96 -1.83
N ILE A 227 5.23 -19.38 -1.42
CA ILE A 227 6.29 -19.84 -2.33
C ILE A 227 6.67 -21.25 -1.92
N SER A 228 6.76 -22.14 -2.90
CA SER A 228 7.36 -23.47 -2.74
C SER A 228 8.39 -23.73 -3.84
N PHE A 229 9.30 -24.66 -3.55
CA PHE A 229 10.37 -25.08 -4.44
C PHE A 229 10.23 -26.58 -4.70
N ASP A 230 10.31 -26.99 -5.95
CA ASP A 230 10.32 -28.41 -6.34
C ASP A 230 11.76 -28.98 -6.43
N GLU A 231 11.88 -30.24 -6.84
CA GLU A 231 13.14 -30.97 -6.97
C GLU A 231 14.12 -30.37 -7.99
N ASN A 232 13.67 -29.50 -8.90
CA ASN A 232 14.55 -28.82 -9.86
C ASN A 232 15.31 -27.64 -9.22
N CYS A 233 15.03 -27.31 -7.95
CA CYS A 233 15.70 -26.21 -7.27
C CYS A 233 17.16 -26.57 -6.99
N THR A 234 18.06 -25.90 -7.72
CA THR A 234 19.51 -26.09 -7.60
C THR A 234 20.15 -25.36 -6.42
N GLY A 235 19.38 -24.54 -5.69
CA GLY A 235 19.92 -23.71 -4.60
C GLY A 235 20.79 -22.54 -5.07
N CYS A 236 20.72 -22.12 -6.35
CA CYS A 236 21.56 -21.06 -6.93
C CYS A 236 21.40 -19.65 -6.32
N GLN A 237 20.40 -19.45 -5.43
CA GLN A 237 20.10 -18.19 -4.74
C GLN A 237 19.74 -16.99 -5.65
N GLY A 238 19.52 -17.20 -6.94
CA GLY A 238 19.14 -16.13 -7.87
C GLY A 238 17.84 -15.40 -7.47
N CYS A 239 16.85 -16.15 -6.98
CA CYS A 239 15.58 -15.59 -6.52
C CYS A 239 15.73 -14.75 -5.23
N VAL A 240 16.73 -15.03 -4.39
CA VAL A 240 17.10 -14.18 -3.24
C VAL A 240 17.66 -12.85 -3.73
N ALA A 241 18.58 -12.91 -4.70
CA ALA A 241 19.18 -11.72 -5.29
C ALA A 241 18.15 -10.81 -5.98
N ILE A 242 17.15 -11.37 -6.68
CA ILE A 242 16.13 -10.56 -7.37
C ILE A 242 14.99 -10.09 -6.47
N CYS A 243 14.76 -10.73 -5.32
CA CYS A 243 13.69 -10.33 -4.40
C CYS A 243 13.90 -8.87 -3.93
N PRO A 244 12.97 -7.94 -4.20
CA PRO A 244 13.18 -6.53 -3.89
C PRO A 244 12.96 -6.21 -2.40
N THR A 245 12.21 -7.06 -1.70
CA THR A 245 11.78 -6.84 -0.31
C THR A 245 12.52 -7.70 0.71
N GLY A 246 13.40 -8.60 0.27
CA GLY A 246 14.08 -9.53 1.17
C GLY A 246 13.17 -10.63 1.73
N ALA A 247 12.02 -10.90 1.09
CA ALA A 247 11.12 -12.00 1.44
C ALA A 247 11.73 -13.39 1.18
N LEU A 248 12.73 -13.49 0.31
CA LEU A 248 13.54 -14.69 0.14
C LEU A 248 14.93 -14.41 0.70
N GLN A 249 15.45 -15.33 1.50
CA GLN A 249 16.74 -15.19 2.18
C GLN A 249 17.56 -16.46 2.04
N THR A 250 18.88 -16.32 1.96
CA THR A 250 19.78 -17.47 1.96
C THR A 250 19.74 -18.18 3.30
N GLY A 251 19.45 -19.48 3.28
CA GLY A 251 19.48 -20.34 4.47
C GLY A 251 20.90 -20.76 4.86
N LEU A 252 21.00 -21.60 5.90
CA LEU A 252 22.27 -22.12 6.42
C LEU A 252 22.87 -23.28 5.59
N SER A 253 22.28 -23.63 4.45
CA SER A 253 22.68 -24.75 3.58
C SER A 253 22.50 -24.40 2.11
N ASP A 254 23.16 -25.14 1.20
CA ASP A 254 23.04 -25.02 -0.26
C ASP A 254 21.69 -25.50 -0.84
N LYS A 255 20.61 -25.39 -0.06
CA LYS A 255 19.25 -25.82 -0.41
C LYS A 255 18.39 -24.64 -0.88
N ALA A 256 17.10 -24.91 -1.08
CA ALA A 256 16.09 -23.91 -1.33
C ALA A 256 16.16 -22.75 -0.30
N PRO A 257 15.98 -21.49 -0.74
CA PRO A 257 15.93 -20.33 0.15
C PRO A 257 14.81 -20.41 1.18
N THR A 258 15.00 -19.72 2.31
CA THR A 258 13.92 -19.47 3.27
C THR A 258 13.00 -18.37 2.76
N PHE A 259 11.73 -18.42 3.18
CA PHE A 259 10.69 -17.48 2.74
C PHE A 259 9.99 -16.84 3.94
N ASP A 260 9.99 -15.50 3.98
CA ASP A 260 9.20 -14.70 4.91
C ASP A 260 8.01 -14.08 4.16
N GLN A 261 6.84 -14.66 4.40
CA GLN A 261 5.58 -14.24 3.79
C GLN A 261 5.21 -12.79 4.14
N THR A 262 5.58 -12.29 5.32
CA THR A 262 5.21 -10.95 5.78
C THR A 262 5.90 -9.85 4.95
N LEU A 263 7.05 -10.17 4.35
CA LEU A 263 7.80 -9.27 3.47
C LEU A 263 7.42 -9.41 1.99
N CYS A 264 6.66 -10.44 1.62
CA CYS A 264 6.29 -10.70 0.23
C CYS A 264 5.22 -9.74 -0.24
N THR A 265 5.41 -9.15 -1.43
CA THR A 265 4.42 -8.26 -2.07
C THR A 265 3.69 -8.93 -3.24
N GLY A 266 3.89 -10.23 -3.45
CA GLY A 266 3.30 -10.95 -4.58
C GLY A 266 3.79 -10.45 -5.94
N CYS A 267 4.97 -9.83 -6.02
CA CYS A 267 5.49 -9.24 -7.26
C CYS A 267 5.90 -10.25 -8.34
N ARG A 268 6.05 -11.53 -7.97
CA ARG A 268 6.41 -12.67 -8.83
C ARG A 268 7.78 -12.60 -9.54
N LEU A 269 8.61 -11.60 -9.27
CA LEU A 269 9.96 -11.48 -9.85
C LEU A 269 10.84 -12.72 -9.61
N CYS A 270 10.68 -13.39 -8.46
CA CYS A 270 11.40 -14.62 -8.15
C CYS A 270 11.05 -15.76 -9.12
N GLY A 271 9.80 -15.83 -9.59
CA GLY A 271 9.36 -16.79 -10.61
C GLY A 271 9.92 -16.42 -11.98
N ASP A 272 9.81 -15.15 -12.38
CA ASP A 272 10.37 -14.66 -13.67
C ASP A 272 11.89 -14.89 -13.77
N PHE A 273 12.60 -14.88 -12.63
CA PHE A 273 14.05 -15.04 -12.58
C PHE A 273 14.52 -16.51 -12.49
N CYS A 274 13.64 -17.43 -12.09
CA CYS A 274 14.02 -18.83 -11.87
C CYS A 274 14.19 -19.56 -13.21
N LEU A 275 15.44 -19.64 -13.70
CA LEU A 275 15.77 -20.29 -14.98
C LEU A 275 15.48 -21.79 -14.98
N ASP A 276 15.60 -22.43 -13.80
CA ASP A 276 15.29 -23.86 -13.62
C ASP A 276 13.78 -24.12 -13.49
N GLY A 277 12.95 -23.08 -13.43
CA GLY A 277 11.49 -23.22 -13.30
C GLY A 277 11.04 -23.89 -12.01
N ALA A 278 11.88 -23.96 -10.97
CA ALA A 278 11.63 -24.72 -9.75
C ALA A 278 10.68 -24.04 -8.74
N LEU A 279 10.35 -22.76 -8.95
CA LEU A 279 9.59 -21.94 -7.99
C LEU A 279 8.09 -21.92 -8.35
N ARG A 280 7.22 -22.21 -7.38
CA ARG A 280 5.75 -22.06 -7.49
C ARG A 280 5.25 -20.94 -6.59
N ILE A 281 4.28 -20.17 -7.08
CA ILE A 281 3.66 -19.05 -6.35
C ILE A 281 2.15 -19.20 -6.38
N SER A 282 1.52 -19.31 -5.22
CA SER A 282 0.07 -19.36 -5.02
C SER A 282 -0.41 -18.22 -4.11
N ALA A 283 -1.70 -17.90 -4.17
CA ALA A 283 -2.34 -17.00 -3.22
C ALA A 283 -2.72 -17.74 -1.93
N GLY A 284 -2.73 -17.02 -0.80
CA GLY A 284 -3.36 -17.47 0.43
C GLY A 284 -2.44 -18.18 1.43
N GLU A 285 -3.07 -18.77 2.46
CA GLU A 285 -2.44 -19.32 3.68
C GLU A 285 -1.39 -20.39 3.35
N THR A 286 -0.24 -20.30 4.04
CA THR A 286 0.70 -21.40 4.13
C THR A 286 -0.03 -22.60 4.70
N ARG A 287 -0.17 -23.66 3.90
CA ARG A 287 -0.41 -24.99 4.47
C ARG A 287 0.85 -25.35 5.25
N ASP A 288 0.86 -25.06 6.53
CA ASP A 288 1.86 -25.62 7.44
C ASP A 288 1.71 -27.14 7.39
N GLY A 289 2.80 -27.82 7.00
CA GLY A 289 2.99 -29.24 7.29
C GLY A 289 2.55 -30.21 6.20
N ALA A 290 3.51 -31.03 5.80
CA ALA A 290 3.33 -32.30 5.12
C ALA A 290 2.43 -33.25 5.93
N ASP A 291 1.58 -34.00 5.23
CA ASP A 291 1.41 -35.43 5.53
C ASP A 291 2.57 -36.20 4.89
#